data_AF-A0A967YF60-F1
#
_entry.id   AF-A0A967YF60-F1
#
_cell.length_a   1.000
_cell.length_b   1.000
_cell.length_c   1.000
_cell.angle_alpha   90.00
_cell.angle_beta   90.00
_cell.angle_gamma   90.00
#
_symmetry.space_group_name_H-M   'P 1'
#
loop_
_entity.id
_entity.type
_entity.pdbx_description
1 polymer ?
#
loop_
_entity_poly.entity_id
_entity_poly.type
_entity_poly.pdbx_seq_one_letter_code
_entity_poly.pdbx_strand_id
1 'polypeptide(L)' 'MQTKLAKNPPTQTRIIICPPFTSLTAIRDALQDRNIELGAQNIAWEEEGAYTGEISAKMVKSAGAR' A
#
# COMPACT_ATOMS: atom_id res chain seq x y z
N MET A 1 6.73 -10.87 13.76
CA MET A 1 7.80 -11.09 12.75
C MET A 1 8.77 -9.91 12.81
N GLN A 2 10.06 -10.10 12.56
CA GLN A 2 11.00 -8.97 12.39
C GLN A 2 11.13 -8.64 10.90
N THR A 3 10.61 -7.48 10.49
CA THR A 3 10.64 -7.03 9.09
C THR A 3 12.06 -6.55 8.73
N LYS A 4 12.74 -7.21 7.79
CA LYS A 4 14.13 -6.88 7.36
C LYS A 4 14.23 -5.61 6.50
N LEU A 5 13.41 -4.60 6.76
CA LEU A 5 13.47 -3.31 6.08
C LEU A 5 14.43 -2.38 6.83
N ALA A 6 15.36 -1.76 6.11
CA ALA A 6 16.25 -0.75 6.68
C ALA A 6 15.41 0.43 7.22
N LYS A 7 15.67 0.88 8.46
CA LYS A 7 14.89 1.96 9.09
C LYS A 7 14.85 3.22 8.22
N ASN A 8 15.99 3.58 7.64
CA ASN A 8 16.13 4.61 6.61
C ASN A 8 16.80 3.96 5.37
N PRO A 9 16.16 3.96 4.18
CA PRO A 9 16.84 3.68 2.92
C PRO A 9 17.72 4.86 2.47
N PRO A 10 18.57 4.70 1.43
CA PRO A 10 19.36 5.78 0.87
C PRO A 10 18.50 7.00 0.50
N THR A 11 18.97 8.20 0.83
CA THR A 11 18.19 9.45 0.78
C THR A 11 17.78 9.91 -0.62
N GLN A 12 18.27 9.26 -1.68
CA GLN A 12 17.89 9.50 -3.08
C GLN A 12 17.01 8.39 -3.67
N THR A 13 16.59 7.39 -2.88
CA THR A 13 15.82 6.23 -3.35
C THR A 13 14.41 6.21 -2.74
N ARG A 14 13.40 6.45 -3.56
CA ARG A 14 11.99 6.22 -3.20
C ARG A 14 11.71 4.72 -3.19
N ILE A 15 11.29 4.17 -2.04
CA ILE A 15 10.88 2.77 -1.92
C ILE A 15 9.36 2.71 -1.75
N ILE A 16 8.70 1.88 -2.56
CA ILE A 16 7.26 1.61 -2.51
C ILE A 16 7.08 0.10 -2.34
N ILE A 17 6.18 -0.33 -1.46
CA ILE A 17 5.76 -1.72 -1.30
C ILE A 17 4.33 -1.86 -1.78
N CYS A 18 4.07 -2.83 -2.66
CA CYS A 18 2.71 -3.17 -3.14
C CYS A 18 2.34 -4.60 -2.71
N PRO A 19 1.71 -4.78 -1.54
CA PRO A 19 1.26 -6.09 -1.06
C PRO A 19 -0.16 -6.42 -1.58
N PRO A 20 -0.67 -7.64 -1.34
CA PRO A 20 -2.08 -7.96 -1.56
C PRO A 20 -3.00 -7.00 -0.78
N PHE A 21 -4.14 -6.63 -1.38
CA PHE A 21 -5.07 -5.62 -0.84
C PHE A 21 -5.47 -5.89 0.62
N THR A 22 -5.77 -7.16 0.96
CA THR A 22 -6.14 -7.62 2.31
C THR A 22 -5.11 -7.31 3.39
N SER A 23 -3.85 -7.06 3.01
CA SER A 23 -2.74 -6.78 3.93
C SER A 23 -2.38 -5.29 4.02
N LEU A 24 -2.98 -4.40 3.21
CA LEU A 24 -2.62 -2.97 3.14
C LEU A 24 -2.74 -2.29 4.50
N THR A 25 -3.89 -2.42 5.17
CA THR A 25 -4.17 -1.84 6.50
C THR A 25 -3.11 -2.22 7.53
N ALA A 26 -2.77 -3.51 7.62
CA ALA A 26 -1.78 -4.01 8.57
C ALA A 26 -0.34 -3.59 8.22
N ILE A 27 -0.03 -3.46 6.92
CA ILE A 27 1.30 -3.04 6.46
C ILE A 27 1.49 -1.54 6.60
N ARG A 28 0.45 -0.71 6.40
CA ARG A 28 0.44 0.72 6.75
C ARG A 28 0.89 0.92 8.19
N ASP A 29 0.27 0.21 9.13
CA ASP A 29 0.59 0.33 10.56
C ASP A 29 2.01 -0.17 10.87
N ALA A 30 2.47 -1.23 10.21
CA ALA A 30 3.84 -1.74 10.33
C ALA A 30 4.92 -0.84 9.66
N LEU A 31 4.52 0.05 8.74
CA LEU A 31 5.37 1.04 8.09
C LEU A 31 5.32 2.43 8.75
N GLN A 32 4.58 2.58 9.86
CA GLN A 32 4.57 3.83 10.62
C GLN A 32 6.02 4.25 11.01
N ASP A 33 6.29 5.54 10.84
CA ASP A 33 7.60 6.17 11.07
C ASP A 33 8.75 5.55 10.25
N ARG A 34 8.47 5.12 9.01
CA ARG A 34 9.48 4.69 8.02
C ARG A 34 9.41 5.55 6.77
N ASN A 35 10.56 5.79 6.13
CA ASN A 35 10.64 6.39 4.80
C ASN A 35 10.41 5.33 3.71
N ILE A 36 9.22 4.71 3.73
CA ILE A 36 8.77 3.67 2.80
C ILE A 36 7.30 3.93 2.49
N GLU A 37 6.95 3.97 1.21
CA GLU A 37 5.57 4.18 0.76
C GLU A 37 4.83 2.86 0.50
N LEU A 38 3.50 2.94 0.48
CA LEU A 38 2.60 1.82 0.31
C LEU A 38 1.70 2.08 -0.89
N GLY A 39 1.63 1.13 -1.82
CA GLY A 39 0.75 1.15 -3.01
C GLY A 39 -0.07 -0.14 -3.12
N ALA A 40 -0.94 -0.22 -4.12
CA ALA A 40 -1.66 -1.46 -4.46
C ALA A 40 -0.97 -2.22 -5.61
N GLN A 41 -1.34 -3.49 -5.79
CA GLN A 41 -0.89 -4.34 -6.91
C GLN A 41 -1.75 -4.20 -8.16
N ASN A 42 -3.04 -3.88 -7.99
CA ASN A 42 -4.01 -3.60 -9.05
C ASN A 42 -4.98 -2.50 -8.57
N ILE A 43 -5.59 -1.81 -9.52
CA ILE A 43 -6.80 -0.99 -9.31
C ILE A 43 -7.77 -1.19 -10.45
N ALA A 44 -9.07 -1.15 -10.15
CA ALA A 44 -10.11 -1.04 -11.15
C ALA A 44 -9.97 0.27 -11.94
N TRP A 45 -10.37 0.23 -13.22
CA TRP A 45 -10.57 1.44 -14.03
C TRP A 45 -11.84 2.20 -13.61
N GLU A 46 -12.81 1.48 -13.04
CA GLU A 46 -14.00 2.02 -12.38
C GLU A 46 -13.65 2.67 -11.03
N GLU A 47 -14.17 3.87 -10.77
CA GLU A 47 -14.08 4.48 -9.43
C GLU A 47 -14.99 3.77 -8.41
N GLU A 48 -16.16 3.31 -8.85
CA GLU A 48 -17.22 2.66 -8.09
C GLU A 48 -18.25 2.04 -9.05
N GLY A 49 -18.92 0.95 -8.66
CA GLY A 49 -19.91 0.26 -9.48
C GLY A 49 -20.13 -1.20 -9.08
N ALA A 50 -20.55 -2.04 -10.03
CA ALA A 50 -20.97 -3.43 -9.78
C ALA A 50 -19.85 -4.48 -9.96
N TYR A 51 -18.60 -4.03 -10.10
CA TYR A 51 -17.38 -4.83 -10.28
C TYR A 51 -17.07 -5.72 -9.07
N THR A 52 -17.75 -6.86 -8.97
CA THR A 52 -17.71 -7.75 -7.80
C THR A 52 -16.31 -8.36 -7.62
N GLY A 53 -15.65 -7.99 -6.52
CA GLY A 53 -14.30 -8.44 -6.18
C GLY A 53 -13.18 -7.50 -6.62
N GLU A 54 -13.48 -6.49 -7.43
CA GLU A 54 -12.51 -5.47 -7.84
C GLU A 54 -12.30 -4.39 -6.77
N ILE A 55 -11.15 -3.72 -6.83
CA ILE A 55 -10.71 -2.72 -5.86
C ILE A 55 -10.47 -1.40 -6.57
N SER A 56 -11.25 -0.36 -6.28
CA SER A 56 -11.01 0.97 -6.86
C SER A 56 -9.94 1.77 -6.10
N ALA A 57 -9.37 2.78 -6.75
CA ALA A 57 -8.37 3.66 -6.14
C ALA A 57 -8.88 4.36 -4.86
N LYS A 58 -10.19 4.61 -4.74
CA LYS A 58 -10.82 5.13 -3.51
C LYS A 58 -10.65 4.17 -2.33
N MET A 59 -10.82 2.87 -2.58
CA MET A 59 -10.63 1.81 -1.57
C MET A 59 -9.16 1.68 -1.15
N VAL A 60 -8.23 1.65 -2.12
CA VAL A 60 -6.77 1.64 -1.89
C VAL A 60 -6.34 2.80 -0.98
N LYS A 61 -6.82 4.01 -1.29
CA LYS A 61 -6.54 5.21 -0.49
C LYS A 61 -7.13 5.13 0.93
N SER A 62 -8.33 4.57 1.09
CA SER A 62 -8.94 4.36 2.42
C SER A 62 -8.21 3.34 3.29
N ALA A 63 -7.56 2.33 2.68
CA ALA A 63 -6.67 1.41 3.40
C ALA A 63 -5.36 2.08 3.86
N GLY A 64 -5.00 3.23 3.27
CA GLY A 64 -3.83 4.05 3.63
C GLY A 64 -2.63 3.90 2.68
N ALA A 65 -2.85 3.35 1.49
CA ALA A 65 -1.90 3.43 0.38
C ALA A 65 -2.01 4.79 -0.36
N ARG A 66 -1.04 5.07 -1.24
CA ARG A 66 -0.89 6.33 -1.99
C ARG A 66 -1.04 6.14 -3.49
#